data_AF-D3Z2J7-F1
#
_entry.id   AF-D3Z2J7-F1
#
_cell.length_a   1.000
_cell.length_b   1.000
_cell.length_c   1.000
_cell.angle_alpha   90.00
_cell.angle_beta   90.00
_cell.angle_gamma   90.00
#
_symmetry.space_group_name_H-M   'P 1'
#
loop_
_entity.id
_entity.type
_entity.pdbx_description
1 polymer ?
#
loop_
_entity_poly.entity_id
_entity_poly.type
_entity_poly.pdbx_seq_one_letter_code
_entity_poly.pdbx_strand_id
1 'polypeptide(L)'
;MYPQGRHPTPLQSGQPFKFSVLEICDRIKEEFQFLQAQYHSLKLECEKLASEKTEMQRHYVMYYEMSYGLNIEMHKQAEIVKRLSAICAQMVPFLTQEHQQQVLQAVDRAKQVTVGELNSL
;
A
#
# COMPACT_ATOMS: atom_id res chain seq x y z
N MET A 1 14.83 14.07 14.62
CA MET A 1 15.64 15.09 15.34
C MET A 1 17.01 14.47 15.61
N TYR A 2 18.02 14.80 14.80
CA TYR A 2 19.40 14.35 15.02
C TYR A 2 20.00 15.13 16.20
N PRO A 3 20.77 14.51 17.12
CA PRO A 3 21.42 15.27 18.17
C PRO A 3 22.62 16.03 17.60
N GLN A 4 22.67 17.33 17.87
CA GLN A 4 23.78 18.23 17.57
C GLN A 4 25.13 17.61 17.98
N GLY A 5 26.01 17.43 16.99
CA GLY A 5 27.42 17.15 17.22
C GLY A 5 28.05 18.28 18.03
N ARG A 6 28.68 17.93 19.15
CA ARG A 6 29.54 18.86 19.89
C ARG A 6 30.77 19.14 19.03
N HIS A 7 30.87 20.37 18.52
CA HIS A 7 32.10 20.86 17.92
C HIS A 7 33.25 20.78 18.95
N PRO A 8 34.40 20.18 18.64
CA PRO A 8 35.57 20.29 19.49
C PRO A 8 36.09 21.73 19.45
N THR A 9 36.33 22.30 20.64
CA THR A 9 36.96 23.60 20.83
C THR A 9 38.39 23.61 20.22
N PRO A 10 38.89 24.75 19.73
CA PRO A 10 40.23 24.83 19.14
C PRO A 10 41.30 24.50 20.19
N LEU A 11 42.18 23.55 19.89
CA LEU A 11 43.32 23.21 20.75
C LEU A 11 44.23 24.44 20.95
N GLN A 12 44.40 24.88 22.20
CA GLN A 12 45.52 25.75 22.56
C GLN A 12 46.81 24.92 22.57
N SER A 13 47.77 25.37 21.76
CA SER A 13 49.13 24.85 21.69
C SER A 13 49.88 25.12 23.01
N GLY A 14 50.12 24.08 23.83
CA GLY A 14 51.04 24.22 24.97
C GLY A 14 50.87 23.28 26.16
N GLN A 15 49.83 22.45 26.23
CA GLN A 15 49.67 21.49 27.33
C GLN A 15 50.28 20.12 26.96
N PRO A 16 51.07 19.49 27.85
CA PRO A 16 51.58 18.14 27.61
C PRO A 16 50.38 17.20 27.50
N PHE A 17 50.23 16.56 26.34
CA PHE A 17 49.29 15.46 26.13
C PHE A 17 49.63 14.32 27.10
N LYS A 18 49.03 14.36 28.29
CA LYS A 18 49.04 13.25 29.25
C LYS A 18 47.59 12.84 29.48
N PHE A 19 46.99 12.24 28.46
CA PHE A 19 45.91 11.30 28.76
C PHE A 19 46.53 10.13 29.51
N SER A 20 46.07 9.90 30.73
CA SER A 20 46.40 8.69 31.45
C SER A 20 45.81 7.50 30.70
N VAL A 21 46.49 6.36 30.73
CA VAL A 21 45.99 5.11 30.14
C VAL A 21 44.60 4.77 30.68
N LEU A 22 44.31 5.14 31.93
CA LEU A 22 43.02 4.95 32.57
C LEU A 22 41.89 5.74 31.87
N GLU A 23 42.10 7.02 31.58
CA GLU A 23 41.11 7.86 30.88
C GLU A 23 40.81 7.36 29.46
N ILE A 24 41.82 6.82 28.77
CA ILE A 24 41.63 6.21 27.45
C ILE A 24 40.79 4.93 27.58
N CYS A 25 41.07 4.08 28.58
CA CYS A 25 40.28 2.89 28.85
C CYS A 25 38.82 3.23 29.20
N ASP A 26 38.58 4.26 29.99
CA ASP A 26 37.23 4.72 30.33
C ASP A 26 36.48 5.25 29.10
N ARG A 27 37.14 6.03 28.23
CA ARG A 27 36.53 6.48 26.98
C ARG A 27 36.17 5.32 26.05
N ILE A 28 37.05 4.33 25.92
CA ILE A 28 36.76 3.11 25.12
C ILE A 28 35.54 2.38 25.69
N LYS A 29 35.43 2.28 27.01
CA LYS A 29 34.29 1.64 27.67
C LYS A 29 32.98 2.38 27.41
N GLU A 30 32.98 3.71 27.48
CA GLU A 30 31.81 4.54 27.16
C GLU A 30 31.41 4.41 25.69
N GLU A 31 32.38 4.48 24.77
CA GLU A 31 32.14 4.30 23.32
C GLU A 31 31.57 2.91 23.02
N PHE A 32 32.09 1.86 23.68
CA PHE A 32 31.57 0.50 23.53
C PHE A 32 30.14 0.36 24.07
N GLN A 33 29.86 0.93 25.25
CA GLN A 33 28.51 0.91 25.83
C GLN A 33 27.52 1.68 24.94
N PHE A 34 27.93 2.82 24.39
CA PHE A 34 27.14 3.57 23.44
C PHE A 34 26.85 2.76 22.17
N LEU A 35 27.87 2.13 21.60
CA LEU A 35 27.71 1.28 20.42
C LEU A 35 26.78 0.08 20.71
N GLN A 36 26.90 -0.54 21.88
CA GLN A 36 26.04 -1.64 22.31
C GLN A 36 24.57 -1.21 22.43
N ALA A 37 24.31 -0.01 22.97
CA ALA A 37 22.96 0.53 23.08
C ALA A 37 22.35 0.83 21.69
N GLN A 38 23.15 1.37 20.76
CA GLN A 38 22.71 1.60 19.39
C GLN A 38 22.40 0.29 18.67
N TYR A 39 23.25 -0.73 18.81
CA TYR A 39 23.01 -2.04 18.24
C TYR A 39 21.71 -2.67 18.76
N HIS A 40 21.46 -2.58 20.07
CA HIS A 40 20.22 -3.10 20.66
C HIS A 40 18.98 -2.38 20.11
N SER A 41 19.04 -1.06 20.00
CA SER A 41 17.95 -0.25 19.44
C SER A 41 17.66 -0.62 17.99
N LEU A 42 18.72 -0.75 17.17
CA LEU A 42 18.61 -1.17 15.77
C LEU A 42 18.03 -2.57 15.64
N LYS A 43 18.43 -3.51 16.51
CA LYS A 43 17.90 -4.88 16.50
C LYS A 43 16.39 -4.89 16.72
N LEU A 44 15.90 -4.12 17.70
CA LEU A 44 14.46 -4.01 17.97
C LEU A 44 13.70 -3.39 16.78
N GLU A 45 14.29 -2.39 16.14
CA GLU A 45 13.71 -1.79 14.92
C GLU A 45 13.66 -2.79 13.76
N CYS A 46 14.69 -3.60 13.57
CA CYS A 46 14.69 -4.68 12.58
C CYS A 46 13.61 -5.73 12.85
N GLU A 47 13.43 -6.15 14.10
CA GLU A 47 12.37 -7.10 14.49
C GLU A 47 10.98 -6.53 14.22
N LYS A 48 10.77 -5.24 14.52
CA LYS A 48 9.53 -4.53 14.20
C LYS A 48 9.27 -4.49 12.70
N LEU A 49 10.27 -4.11 11.89
CA LEU A 49 10.16 -4.08 10.42
C LEU A 49 9.86 -5.46 9.83
N ALA A 50 10.43 -6.53 10.39
CA ALA A 50 10.14 -7.89 9.95
C ALA A 50 8.68 -8.28 10.21
N SER A 51 8.11 -7.85 11.34
CA SER A 51 6.69 -8.04 11.65
C SER A 51 5.80 -7.27 10.69
N GLU A 52 6.08 -5.97 10.47
CA GLU A 52 5.33 -5.12 9.53
C GLU A 52 5.38 -5.66 8.09
N LYS A 53 6.54 -6.17 7.66
CA LYS A 53 6.68 -6.83 6.35
C LYS A 53 5.77 -8.06 6.22
N THR A 54 5.66 -8.85 7.27
CA THR A 54 4.81 -10.05 7.27
C THR A 54 3.34 -9.68 7.22
N GLU A 55 2.93 -8.63 7.96
CA GLU A 55 1.57 -8.08 7.90
C GLU A 55 1.23 -7.57 6.50
N MET A 56 2.15 -6.79 5.91
CA MET A 56 1.99 -6.27 4.56
C MET A 56 1.87 -7.40 3.54
N GLN A 57 2.66 -8.46 3.68
CA GLN A 57 2.57 -9.64 2.80
C GLN A 57 1.20 -10.30 2.89
N ARG A 58 0.62 -10.41 4.10
CA ARG A 58 -0.71 -10.99 4.29
C ARG A 58 -1.78 -10.15 3.59
N HIS A 59 -1.75 -8.84 3.78
CA HIS A 59 -2.65 -7.92 3.08
C HIS A 59 -2.46 -8.00 1.56
N TYR A 60 -1.22 -8.02 1.08
CA TYR A 60 -0.92 -8.14 -0.33
C TYR A 60 -1.57 -9.39 -0.96
N VAL A 61 -1.40 -10.56 -0.32
CA VAL A 61 -2.00 -11.82 -0.81
C VAL A 61 -3.52 -11.74 -0.79
N MET A 62 -4.11 -11.25 0.30
CA MET A 62 -5.57 -11.11 0.42
C MET A 62 -6.15 -10.22 -0.69
N TYR A 63 -5.54 -9.05 -0.95
CA TYR A 63 -5.98 -8.16 -2.02
C TYR A 63 -5.76 -8.79 -3.40
N TYR A 64 -4.66 -9.51 -3.61
CA TYR A 64 -4.40 -10.19 -4.87
C TYR A 64 -5.48 -11.23 -5.20
N GLU A 65 -5.82 -12.10 -4.25
CA GLU A 65 -6.85 -13.13 -4.41
C GLU A 65 -8.23 -12.49 -4.64
N MET A 66 -8.56 -11.47 -3.85
CA MET A 66 -9.82 -10.74 -4.00
C MET A 66 -9.93 -10.06 -5.37
N SER A 67 -8.89 -9.33 -5.79
CA SER A 67 -8.86 -8.68 -7.10
C SER A 67 -8.99 -9.67 -8.24
N TYR A 68 -8.37 -10.85 -8.13
CA TYR A 68 -8.52 -11.91 -9.13
C TYR A 68 -9.97 -12.42 -9.22
N GLY A 69 -10.60 -12.70 -8.07
CA GLY A 69 -12.00 -13.12 -8.01
C GLY A 69 -12.97 -12.07 -8.56
N LEU A 70 -12.78 -10.81 -8.16
CA LEU A 70 -13.56 -9.68 -8.67
C LEU A 70 -13.39 -9.49 -10.18
N ASN A 71 -12.17 -9.67 -10.71
CA ASN A 71 -11.90 -9.54 -12.13
C ASN A 71 -12.61 -10.62 -12.96
N ILE A 72 -12.61 -11.87 -12.49
CA ILE A 72 -13.36 -12.96 -13.13
C ILE A 72 -14.85 -12.63 -13.18
N GLU A 73 -15.43 -12.27 -12.04
CA GLU A 73 -16.87 -12.02 -11.97
C GLU A 73 -17.25 -10.78 -12.80
N MET A 74 -16.42 -9.74 -12.82
CA MET A 74 -16.60 -8.58 -13.69
C MET A 74 -16.67 -8.98 -15.17
N HIS A 75 -15.70 -9.76 -15.66
CA HIS A 75 -15.70 -10.23 -17.04
C HIS A 75 -16.88 -11.14 -17.36
N LYS A 76 -17.28 -12.01 -16.42
CA LYS A 76 -18.46 -12.86 -16.55
C LYS A 76 -19.74 -12.03 -16.66
N GLN A 77 -19.93 -11.03 -15.81
CA GLN A 77 -21.09 -10.14 -15.89
C GLN A 77 -21.10 -9.32 -17.19
N ALA A 78 -19.94 -8.84 -17.65
CA ALA A 78 -19.82 -8.14 -18.92
C ALA A 78 -20.25 -9.01 -20.12
N GLU A 79 -19.85 -10.29 -20.12
CA GLU A 79 -20.27 -11.24 -21.17
C GLU A 79 -21.76 -11.59 -21.08
N ILE A 80 -22.32 -11.71 -19.87
CA ILE A 80 -23.78 -11.88 -19.67
C ILE A 80 -24.53 -10.67 -20.25
N VAL A 81 -24.13 -9.45 -19.91
CA VAL A 81 -24.75 -8.21 -20.43
C VAL A 81 -24.68 -8.15 -21.96
N LYS A 82 -23.55 -8.52 -22.55
CA LYS A 82 -23.37 -8.57 -24.01
C LYS A 82 -24.34 -9.56 -24.66
N ARG A 83 -24.47 -10.77 -24.11
CA ARG A 83 -25.37 -11.81 -24.63
C ARG A 83 -26.83 -11.41 -24.49
N LEU A 84 -27.23 -10.89 -23.33
CA LEU A 84 -28.59 -10.40 -23.11
C LEU A 84 -28.93 -9.25 -24.06
N SER A 85 -28.01 -8.31 -24.26
CA SER A 85 -28.17 -7.21 -25.21
C SER A 85 -28.35 -7.72 -26.65
N ALA A 86 -27.60 -8.73 -27.05
CA ALA A 86 -27.72 -9.35 -28.37
C ALA A 86 -29.07 -10.06 -28.55
N ILE A 87 -29.56 -10.76 -27.53
CA ILE A 87 -30.89 -11.40 -27.55
C ILE A 87 -31.97 -10.33 -27.69
N CYS A 88 -31.92 -9.27 -26.88
CA CYS A 88 -32.87 -8.16 -27.00
C CYS A 88 -32.88 -7.57 -28.42
N ALA A 89 -31.71 -7.30 -29.00
CA ALA A 89 -31.60 -6.78 -30.37
C ALA A 89 -32.17 -7.75 -31.42
N GLN A 90 -31.97 -9.05 -31.27
CA GLN A 90 -32.54 -10.07 -32.18
C GLN A 90 -34.06 -10.16 -32.07
N MET A 91 -34.65 -9.84 -30.92
CA MET A 91 -36.10 -9.88 -30.72
C MET A 91 -36.82 -8.64 -31.29
N VAL A 92 -36.14 -7.48 -31.38
CA VAL A 92 -36.74 -6.20 -31.82
C VAL A 92 -37.49 -6.31 -33.16
N PRO A 93 -36.96 -6.92 -34.23
CA PRO A 93 -37.65 -7.01 -35.53
C PRO A 93 -39.00 -7.74 -35.50
N PHE A 94 -39.27 -8.54 -34.46
CA PHE A 94 -40.52 -9.28 -34.29
C PHE A 94 -41.60 -8.49 -33.56
N LEU A 95 -41.29 -7.27 -33.11
CA LEU A 95 -42.23 -6.38 -32.41
C LEU A 95 -42.92 -5.41 -33.39
N THR A 96 -44.07 -4.88 -32.97
CA THR A 96 -44.72 -3.75 -33.66
C THR A 96 -43.82 -2.51 -33.64
N GLN A 97 -43.97 -1.62 -34.62
CA GLN A 97 -43.12 -0.44 -34.76
C GLN A 97 -43.08 0.45 -33.50
N GLU A 98 -44.21 0.61 -32.83
CA GLU A 98 -44.30 1.32 -31.54
C GLU A 98 -43.46 0.63 -30.44
N HIS A 99 -43.61 -0.68 -30.28
CA HIS A 99 -42.88 -1.46 -29.28
C HIS A 99 -41.38 -1.55 -29.59
N GLN A 100 -40.98 -1.53 -30.87
CA GLN A 100 -39.56 -1.50 -31.25
C GLN A 100 -38.85 -0.30 -30.62
N GLN A 101 -39.44 0.89 -30.76
CA GLN A 101 -38.83 2.13 -30.25
C GLN A 101 -38.79 2.16 -28.72
N GLN A 102 -39.86 1.68 -28.05
CA GLN A 102 -39.90 1.58 -26.59
C GLN A 102 -38.83 0.62 -26.04
N VAL A 103 -38.68 -0.57 -26.65
CA VAL A 103 -37.69 -1.57 -26.20
C VAL A 103 -36.27 -1.07 -26.40
N LEU A 104 -35.96 -0.45 -27.54
CA LEU A 104 -34.63 0.12 -27.79
C LEU A 104 -34.26 1.18 -26.73
N GLN A 105 -35.16 2.11 -26.44
CA GLN A 105 -34.94 3.13 -25.40
C GLN A 105 -34.76 2.52 -24.01
N ALA A 106 -35.58 1.52 -23.65
CA ALA A 106 -35.49 0.84 -22.36
C ALA A 106 -34.16 0.10 -22.18
N VAL A 107 -33.68 -0.60 -23.23
CA VAL A 107 -32.39 -1.30 -23.21
C VAL A 107 -31.23 -0.33 -23.09
N ASP A 108 -31.27 0.81 -23.78
CA ASP A 108 -30.22 1.82 -23.69
C ASP A 108 -30.17 2.48 -22.30
N ARG A 109 -31.32 2.78 -21.70
CA ARG A 109 -31.39 3.23 -20.30
C ARG A 109 -30.86 2.18 -19.34
N ALA A 110 -31.20 0.91 -19.53
CA ALA A 110 -30.78 -0.17 -18.63
C ALA A 110 -29.26 -0.33 -18.58
N LYS A 111 -28.56 0.01 -19.66
CA LYS A 111 -27.08 0.01 -19.72
C LYS A 111 -26.45 1.23 -19.04
N GLN A 112 -27.22 2.28 -18.75
CA GLN A 112 -26.75 3.47 -18.08
C GLN A 112 -27.01 3.35 -16.58
N VAL A 113 -25.96 3.00 -15.84
CA VAL A 113 -25.96 2.98 -14.37
C VAL A 113 -25.23 4.22 -13.88
N THR A 114 -25.90 5.04 -13.09
CA THR A 114 -25.31 6.23 -12.46
C THR A 114 -24.51 5.86 -11.22
N VAL A 115 -23.62 6.74 -10.78
CA VAL A 115 -22.85 6.55 -9.54
C VAL A 115 -23.79 6.45 -8.33
N GLY A 116 -24.89 7.21 -8.31
CA GLY A 116 -25.88 7.16 -7.24
C GLY A 116 -26.57 5.80 -7.14
N GLU A 117 -26.98 5.22 -8.28
CA GLU A 117 -27.55 3.88 -8.32
C GLU A 117 -26.53 2.83 -7.92
N LEU A 118 -25.29 2.92 -8.44
CA LEU A 118 -24.21 2.00 -8.09
C LEU A 118 -23.92 2.00 -6.59
N ASN A 119 -23.92 3.16 -5.94
CA ASN A 119 -23.69 3.30 -4.51
C ASN A 119 -24.87 2.78 -3.65
N SER A 120 -26.03 2.51 -4.26
CA SER A 120 -27.24 2.03 -3.58
C SER A 120 -27.49 0.53 -3.71
N LEU A 121 -26.67 -0.17 -4.50
CA LEU A 121 -26.65 -1.64 -4.62
C LEU A 121 -25.94 -2.28 -3.43
#